data_AF-A0A7T5E2I0-F1
#
_entry.id   AF-A0A7T5E2I0-F1
#
_cell.length_a   1.000
_cell.length_b   1.000
_cell.length_c   1.000
_cell.angle_alpha   90.00
_cell.angle_beta   90.00
_cell.angle_gamma   90.00
#
_symmetry.space_group_name_H-M   'P 1'
#
loop_
_entity.id
_entity.type
_entity.pdbx_description
1 polymer ?
#
loop_
_entity_poly.entity_id
_entity_poly.type
_entity_poly.pdbx_seq_one_letter_code
_entity_poly.pdbx_strand_id
1 'polypeptide(L)'
;MEGRKTWRLRHWIILGYSIPVAALIISATVTVVNINELTRISKELERSSLVKDKVSDLQLAIQTVSRTTRGYLLERNETSLQNYRAAIEKYKTTVELIRDLIVNQQQIQNLTNTDAFIQQYFQTTDNLIRIVDSGDTARAIETWKTDNGRTLSNDAITLLTSMEALEDEIVAADQLAQQEALQRLRFTLVVAALSSVILSIMIGTWIIMKASRMMDQAAGEIASSASEIAASVEQQERTSSQQAASVSETTTTMDELGASSRQSSEQAEAAASGAQQALKLAEGGTRAVERSLDGMNTLREKVDAIADQILRLSEQTSQIGGISGLVSDLANQTNMLALNAAVEAVRAGEHGKGFAVVSGEIRKLADQSKKSAEKINALVADIQTAINSTVMVTDEGTKTVEEGVKIAEETSDAFAGVADAVNNVVLNSQQISLNVKQQAVAIQQVVSAMNSLNTGAQETANGISQIKIGTHQLNESALLLKTAI
;
A
#
# COMPACT_ATOMS: atom_id res chain seq x y z
N MET A 1 -1.69 20.80 -18.66
CA MET A 1 -0.84 20.58 -19.85
C MET A 1 -1.60 19.70 -20.81
N GLU A 2 -1.82 20.22 -22.01
CA GLU A 2 -2.72 19.68 -23.04
C GLU A 2 -2.42 18.22 -23.39
N GLY A 3 -3.46 17.40 -23.37
CA GLY A 3 -3.42 16.02 -23.83
C GLY A 3 -3.12 15.96 -25.32
N ARG A 4 -1.83 15.88 -25.68
CA ARG A 4 -1.42 15.33 -26.98
C ARG A 4 -1.99 13.93 -27.05
N LYS A 5 -3.00 13.72 -27.90
CA LYS A 5 -3.52 12.40 -28.26
C LYS A 5 -2.35 11.59 -28.82
N THR A 6 -1.68 10.83 -27.96
CA THR A 6 -0.64 9.90 -28.35
C THR A 6 -1.32 8.76 -29.10
N TRP A 7 -1.09 8.72 -30.41
CA TRP A 7 -1.59 7.65 -31.25
C TRP A 7 -1.05 6.32 -30.72
N ARG A 8 -1.96 5.41 -30.33
CA ARG A 8 -1.60 4.06 -29.86
C ARG A 8 -0.79 3.33 -30.93
N LEU A 9 0.16 2.49 -30.52
CA LEU A 9 1.04 1.71 -31.40
C LEU A 9 0.28 1.00 -32.54
N ARG A 10 -0.92 0.47 -32.26
CA ARG A 10 -1.80 -0.16 -33.25
C ARG A 10 -2.08 0.72 -34.48
N HIS A 11 -2.29 2.02 -34.29
CA HIS A 11 -2.58 2.93 -35.40
C HIS A 11 -1.33 3.19 -36.27
N TRP A 12 -0.15 3.20 -35.66
CA TRP A 12 1.12 3.29 -36.39
C TRP A 12 1.37 2.05 -37.23
N ILE A 13 1.08 0.87 -36.68
CA ILE A 13 1.18 -0.40 -37.41
C ILE A 13 0.22 -0.41 -38.61
N ILE A 14 -1.03 0.02 -38.42
CA ILE A 14 -2.01 0.10 -39.51
C ILE A 14 -1.54 1.06 -40.60
N LEU A 15 -1.05 2.25 -40.25
CA LEU A 15 -0.47 3.19 -41.22
C LEU A 15 0.75 2.59 -41.95
N GLY A 16 1.55 1.81 -41.22
CA GLY A 16 2.72 1.09 -41.73
C GLY A 16 2.42 0.14 -42.88
N TYR A 17 1.29 -0.56 -42.82
CA TYR A 17 0.84 -1.44 -43.90
C TYR A 17 0.02 -0.70 -44.96
N SER A 18 -0.74 0.33 -44.57
CA SER A 18 -1.64 1.06 -45.47
C SER A 18 -0.89 1.84 -46.56
N ILE A 19 0.21 2.48 -46.20
CA ILE A 19 0.96 3.36 -47.11
C ILE A 19 1.66 2.56 -48.23
N PRO A 20 2.39 1.46 -47.95
CA PRO A 20 2.91 0.57 -48.99
C PRO A 20 1.83 0.02 -49.92
N VAL A 21 0.71 -0.41 -49.37
CA VAL A 21 -0.41 -0.95 -50.17
C VAL A 21 -0.98 0.13 -51.09
N ALA A 22 -1.17 1.35 -50.61
CA ALA A 22 -1.61 2.47 -51.46
C ALA A 22 -0.58 2.78 -52.57
N ALA A 23 0.72 2.76 -52.26
CA ALA A 23 1.78 2.96 -53.24
C ALA A 23 1.80 1.86 -54.33
N LEU A 24 1.54 0.60 -53.95
CA LEU A 24 1.40 -0.50 -54.90
C LEU A 24 0.18 -0.34 -55.81
N ILE A 25 -0.96 0.12 -55.27
CA ILE A 25 -2.17 0.39 -56.07
C ILE A 25 -1.90 1.51 -57.11
N ILE A 26 -1.23 2.58 -56.70
CA ILE A 26 -0.86 3.69 -57.61
C ILE A 26 0.10 3.17 -58.70
N SER A 27 1.13 2.42 -58.31
CA SER A 27 2.08 1.80 -59.24
C SER A 27 1.39 0.88 -60.26
N ALA A 28 0.49 0.02 -59.80
CA ALA A 28 -0.29 -0.87 -60.66
C ALA A 28 -1.15 -0.06 -61.65
N THR A 29 -1.78 1.03 -61.19
CA THR A 29 -2.61 1.90 -62.04
C THR A 29 -1.78 2.55 -63.15
N VAL A 30 -0.63 3.14 -62.81
CA VAL A 30 0.28 3.75 -63.79
C VAL A 30 0.80 2.71 -64.80
N THR A 31 1.09 1.50 -64.33
CA THR A 31 1.54 0.39 -65.18
C THR A 31 0.48 0.01 -66.22
N VAL A 32 -0.78 -0.10 -65.80
CA VAL A 32 -1.90 -0.42 -66.71
C VAL A 32 -2.05 0.64 -67.80
N VAL A 33 -1.91 1.93 -67.47
CA VAL A 33 -1.97 3.02 -68.45
C VAL A 33 -0.87 2.88 -69.50
N ASN A 34 0.37 2.63 -69.09
CA ASN A 34 1.50 2.45 -70.01
C ASN A 34 1.38 1.20 -70.89
N ILE A 35 0.82 0.11 -70.35
CA ILE A 35 0.54 -1.11 -71.13
C ILE A 35 -0.51 -0.84 -72.21
N ASN A 36 -1.56 -0.09 -71.89
CA ASN A 36 -2.61 0.25 -72.86
C ASN A 36 -2.04 1.11 -74.01
N GLU A 37 -1.18 2.08 -73.70
CA GLU A 37 -0.50 2.90 -74.71
C GLU A 37 0.46 2.07 -75.58
N LEU A 38 1.27 1.20 -74.97
CA LEU A 38 2.15 0.28 -75.70
C LEU A 38 1.35 -0.65 -76.62
N THR A 39 0.21 -1.16 -76.15
CA THR A 39 -0.67 -2.03 -76.95
C THR A 39 -1.22 -1.29 -78.16
N ARG A 40 -1.58 -0.01 -78.01
CA ARG A 40 -2.03 0.84 -79.13
C ARG A 40 -0.93 1.01 -80.17
N ILE A 41 0.28 1.41 -79.74
CA ILE A 41 1.43 1.62 -80.63
C ILE A 41 1.83 0.32 -81.33
N SER A 42 1.76 -0.82 -80.62
CA SER A 42 2.06 -2.13 -81.21
C SER A 42 1.08 -2.51 -82.33
N LYS A 43 -0.21 -2.17 -82.18
CA LYS A 43 -1.22 -2.38 -83.23
C LYS A 43 -1.01 -1.44 -84.42
N GLU A 44 -0.58 -0.20 -84.17
CA GLU A 44 -0.24 0.75 -85.23
C GLU A 44 0.94 0.25 -86.08
N LEU A 45 1.99 -0.26 -85.43
CA LEU A 45 3.14 -0.88 -86.09
C LEU A 45 2.77 -2.14 -86.90
N GLU A 46 1.92 -3.00 -86.35
CA GLU A 46 1.44 -4.20 -87.05
C GLU A 46 0.69 -3.80 -88.34
N ARG A 47 -0.17 -2.77 -88.24
CA ARG A 47 -0.90 -2.24 -89.38
C ARG A 47 0.02 -1.60 -90.42
N SER A 48 0.95 -0.73 -90.04
CA SER A 48 1.88 -0.09 -91.00
C SER A 48 2.80 -1.11 -91.66
N SER A 49 3.27 -2.12 -90.91
CA SER A 49 4.04 -3.23 -91.48
C SER A 49 3.25 -4.03 -92.51
N LEU A 50 1.95 -4.25 -92.26
CA LEU A 50 1.06 -4.93 -93.21
C LEU A 50 0.81 -4.09 -94.46
N VAL A 51 0.64 -2.77 -94.32
CA VAL A 51 0.50 -1.86 -95.48
C VAL A 51 1.76 -1.91 -96.34
N LYS A 52 2.94 -1.80 -95.73
CA LYS A 52 4.23 -1.91 -96.43
C LYS A 52 4.34 -3.20 -97.24
N ASP A 53 4.07 -4.35 -96.60
CA ASP A 53 4.07 -5.65 -97.27
C ASP A 53 3.14 -5.68 -98.50
N LYS A 54 1.95 -5.08 -98.37
CA LYS A 54 0.98 -5.01 -99.46
C LYS A 54 1.41 -4.04 -100.57
N VAL A 55 2.11 -2.96 -100.27
CA VAL A 55 2.71 -2.08 -101.29
C VAL A 55 3.79 -2.82 -102.07
N SER A 56 4.63 -3.63 -101.41
CA SER A 56 5.59 -4.50 -102.11
C SER A 56 4.88 -5.54 -103.01
N ASP A 57 3.72 -6.07 -102.59
CA ASP A 57 2.86 -6.91 -103.43
C ASP A 57 2.36 -6.18 -104.70
N LEU A 58 2.00 -4.89 -104.60
CA LEU A 58 1.60 -4.08 -105.77
C LEU A 58 2.77 -3.91 -106.74
N GLN A 59 3.97 -3.62 -106.23
CA GLN A 59 5.18 -3.50 -107.05
C GLN A 59 5.46 -4.78 -107.82
N LEU A 60 5.34 -5.93 -107.15
CA LEU A 60 5.48 -7.25 -107.78
C LEU A 60 4.41 -7.49 -108.85
N ALA A 61 3.17 -7.08 -108.61
CA ALA A 61 2.08 -7.21 -109.58
C ALA A 61 2.35 -6.39 -110.84
N ILE A 62 2.78 -5.13 -110.72
CA ILE A 62 3.09 -4.27 -111.87
C ILE A 62 4.32 -4.75 -112.64
N GLN A 63 5.37 -5.20 -111.95
CA GLN A 63 6.52 -5.83 -112.59
C GLN A 63 6.10 -7.08 -113.38
N THR A 64 5.18 -7.87 -112.82
CA THR A 64 4.62 -9.04 -113.50
C THR A 64 3.83 -8.62 -114.74
N VAL A 65 2.92 -7.64 -114.63
CA VAL A 65 2.15 -7.09 -115.77
C VAL A 65 3.08 -6.60 -116.88
N SER A 66 4.14 -5.85 -116.55
CA SER A 66 5.11 -5.37 -117.54
C SER A 66 5.84 -6.51 -118.25
N ARG A 67 6.32 -7.50 -117.48
CA ARG A 67 7.02 -8.67 -118.02
C ARG A 67 6.13 -9.52 -118.90
N THR A 68 4.91 -9.81 -118.46
CA THR A 68 3.97 -10.67 -119.17
C THR A 68 3.36 -10.00 -120.38
N THR A 69 3.12 -8.68 -120.34
CA THR A 69 2.71 -7.91 -121.53
C THR A 69 3.79 -8.00 -122.60
N ARG A 70 5.08 -7.79 -122.26
CA ARG A 70 6.19 -7.95 -123.21
C ARG A 70 6.29 -9.38 -123.75
N GLY A 71 6.16 -10.39 -122.88
CA GLY A 71 6.17 -11.80 -123.28
C GLY A 71 5.05 -12.14 -124.28
N TYR A 72 3.85 -11.61 -124.05
CA TYR A 72 2.72 -11.80 -124.96
C TYR A 72 2.91 -11.07 -126.30
N LEU A 73 3.41 -9.84 -126.27
CA LEU A 73 3.70 -9.05 -127.48
C LEU A 73 4.75 -9.71 -128.40
N LEU A 74 5.76 -10.38 -127.85
CA LEU A 74 6.86 -10.98 -128.62
C LEU A 74 6.55 -12.37 -129.16
N GLU A 75 5.90 -13.22 -128.34
CA GLU A 75 5.78 -14.66 -128.64
C GLU A 75 4.33 -15.15 -128.73
N ARG A 76 3.32 -14.31 -128.44
CA ARG A 76 1.89 -14.71 -128.33
C ARG A 76 1.67 -15.92 -127.41
N ASN A 77 2.45 -15.99 -126.33
CA ASN A 77 2.40 -17.08 -125.37
C ASN A 77 1.18 -16.95 -124.43
N GLU A 78 0.20 -17.84 -124.53
CA GLU A 78 -1.01 -17.90 -123.68
C GLU A 78 -0.70 -17.89 -122.16
N THR A 79 0.41 -18.50 -121.74
CA THR A 79 0.84 -18.47 -120.33
C THR A 79 1.13 -17.04 -119.85
N SER A 80 1.66 -16.19 -120.74
CA SER A 80 1.89 -14.77 -120.43
C SER A 80 0.58 -14.00 -120.31
N LEU A 81 -0.43 -14.31 -121.14
CA LEU A 81 -1.75 -13.69 -121.04
C LEU A 81 -2.48 -14.07 -119.74
N GLN A 82 -2.41 -15.33 -119.34
CA GLN A 82 -2.98 -15.79 -118.07
C GLN A 82 -2.32 -15.10 -116.87
N ASN A 83 -0.98 -15.05 -116.85
CA ASN A 83 -0.23 -14.38 -115.78
C ASN A 83 -0.46 -12.86 -115.76
N TYR A 84 -0.66 -12.23 -116.92
CA TYR A 84 -1.07 -10.82 -117.02
C TYR A 84 -2.43 -10.59 -116.33
N ARG A 85 -3.46 -11.38 -116.69
CA ARG A 85 -4.80 -11.26 -116.09
C ARG A 85 -4.77 -11.50 -114.58
N ALA A 86 -4.05 -12.53 -114.13
CA ALA A 86 -3.89 -12.83 -112.70
C ALA A 86 -3.16 -11.72 -111.95
N ALA A 87 -2.15 -11.08 -112.55
CA ALA A 87 -1.43 -9.97 -111.93
C ALA A 87 -2.28 -8.69 -111.81
N ILE A 88 -3.13 -8.40 -112.80
CA ILE A 88 -4.10 -7.30 -112.70
C ILE A 88 -5.12 -7.57 -111.61
N GLU A 89 -5.64 -8.79 -111.53
CA GLU A 89 -6.61 -9.14 -110.48
C GLU A 89 -5.96 -9.08 -109.09
N LYS A 90 -4.74 -9.61 -108.94
CA LYS A 90 -3.97 -9.49 -107.70
C LYS A 90 -3.77 -8.02 -107.32
N TYR A 91 -3.37 -7.17 -108.28
CA TYR A 91 -3.24 -5.73 -108.04
C TYR A 91 -4.55 -5.11 -107.50
N LYS A 92 -5.70 -5.38 -108.16
CA LYS A 92 -6.99 -4.83 -107.72
C LYS A 92 -7.34 -5.25 -106.29
N THR A 93 -7.21 -6.53 -105.99
CA THR A 93 -7.48 -7.05 -104.63
C THR A 93 -6.52 -6.47 -103.59
N THR A 94 -5.25 -6.29 -103.93
CA THR A 94 -4.25 -5.69 -103.02
C THR A 94 -4.52 -4.20 -102.78
N VAL A 95 -4.96 -3.44 -103.79
CA VAL A 95 -5.35 -2.03 -103.62
C VAL A 95 -6.54 -1.89 -102.66
N GLU A 96 -7.54 -2.76 -102.76
CA GLU A 96 -8.68 -2.77 -101.83
C GLU A 96 -8.23 -3.08 -100.40
N LEU A 97 -7.36 -4.08 -100.21
CA LEU A 97 -6.79 -4.39 -98.90
C LEU A 97 -5.98 -3.22 -98.32
N ILE A 98 -5.16 -2.54 -99.13
CA ILE A 98 -4.42 -1.36 -98.67
C ILE A 98 -5.39 -0.24 -98.30
N ARG A 99 -6.44 -0.01 -99.10
CA ARG A 99 -7.44 1.03 -98.84
C ARG A 99 -8.14 0.86 -97.48
N ASP A 100 -8.37 -0.38 -97.05
CA ASP A 100 -8.95 -0.69 -95.74
C ASP A 100 -7.96 -0.52 -94.57
N LEU A 101 -6.65 -0.59 -94.85
CA LEU A 101 -5.59 -0.54 -93.82
C LEU A 101 -5.00 0.86 -93.63
N ILE A 102 -4.95 1.68 -94.68
CA ILE A 102 -4.37 3.02 -94.61
C ILE A 102 -5.31 4.00 -93.92
N VAL A 103 -4.72 4.87 -93.10
CA VAL A 103 -5.46 5.94 -92.42
C VAL A 103 -4.77 7.30 -92.56
N ASN A 104 -3.50 7.31 -92.97
CA ASN A 104 -2.75 8.54 -93.18
C ASN A 104 -3.23 9.22 -94.47
N GLN A 105 -3.50 10.52 -94.39
CA GLN A 105 -3.92 11.34 -95.55
C GLN A 105 -2.93 11.22 -96.73
N GLN A 106 -1.63 11.18 -96.46
CA GLN A 106 -0.60 11.02 -97.48
C GLN A 106 -0.64 9.65 -98.13
N GLN A 107 -0.86 8.57 -97.35
CA GLN A 107 -1.02 7.22 -97.88
C GLN A 107 -2.25 7.12 -98.79
N ILE A 108 -3.38 7.71 -98.37
CA ILE A 108 -4.64 7.73 -99.15
C ILE A 108 -4.43 8.47 -100.47
N GLN A 109 -3.80 9.64 -100.44
CA GLN A 109 -3.54 10.41 -101.65
C GLN A 109 -2.55 9.70 -102.58
N ASN A 110 -1.46 9.14 -102.03
CA ASN A 110 -0.47 8.39 -102.80
C ASN A 110 -1.08 7.15 -103.45
N LEU A 111 -1.87 6.36 -102.71
CA LEU A 111 -2.56 5.19 -103.27
C LEU A 111 -3.53 5.62 -104.36
N THR A 112 -4.33 6.67 -104.14
CA THR A 112 -5.32 7.15 -105.13
C THR A 112 -4.66 7.62 -106.42
N ASN A 113 -3.59 8.42 -106.31
CA ASN A 113 -2.84 8.91 -107.47
C ASN A 113 -2.14 7.78 -108.23
N THR A 114 -1.50 6.87 -107.47
CA THR A 114 -0.79 5.73 -108.04
C THR A 114 -1.76 4.76 -108.71
N ASP A 115 -2.92 4.51 -108.09
CA ASP A 115 -3.96 3.66 -108.67
C ASP A 115 -4.53 4.28 -109.95
N ALA A 116 -4.87 5.56 -109.96
CA ALA A 116 -5.34 6.23 -111.17
C ALA A 116 -4.33 6.13 -112.32
N PHE A 117 -3.03 6.31 -112.03
CA PHE A 117 -1.96 6.14 -113.01
C PHE A 117 -1.83 4.70 -113.51
N ILE A 118 -1.91 3.73 -112.59
CA ILE A 118 -1.83 2.31 -112.93
C ILE A 118 -3.04 1.85 -113.73
N GLN A 119 -4.24 2.36 -113.47
CA GLN A 119 -5.41 2.08 -114.31
C GLN A 119 -5.20 2.60 -115.74
N GLN A 120 -4.57 3.77 -115.92
CA GLN A 120 -4.18 4.25 -117.25
C GLN A 120 -3.16 3.32 -117.92
N TYR A 121 -2.16 2.84 -117.18
CA TYR A 121 -1.20 1.85 -117.66
C TYR A 121 -1.88 0.52 -118.05
N PHE A 122 -2.85 0.05 -117.27
CA PHE A 122 -3.65 -1.14 -117.60
C PHE A 122 -4.49 -0.94 -118.86
N GLN A 123 -5.11 0.23 -119.06
CA GLN A 123 -5.83 0.53 -120.29
C GLN A 123 -4.90 0.50 -121.52
N THR A 124 -3.69 1.04 -121.41
CA THR A 124 -2.70 0.98 -122.50
C THR A 124 -2.26 -0.45 -122.78
N THR A 125 -1.97 -1.24 -121.74
CA THR A 125 -1.55 -2.64 -121.93
C THR A 125 -2.68 -3.53 -122.45
N ASP A 126 -3.93 -3.31 -122.04
CA ASP A 126 -5.11 -3.99 -122.59
C ASP A 126 -5.31 -3.65 -124.06
N ASN A 127 -5.13 -2.37 -124.44
CA ASN A 127 -5.17 -1.96 -125.84
C ASN A 127 -4.07 -2.66 -126.68
N LEU A 128 -2.86 -2.77 -126.14
CA LEU A 128 -1.76 -3.49 -126.80
C LEU A 128 -2.07 -4.97 -127.00
N ILE A 129 -2.67 -5.63 -126.00
CA ILE A 129 -3.11 -7.03 -126.11
C ILE A 129 -4.19 -7.17 -127.19
N ARG A 130 -5.18 -6.27 -127.25
CA ARG A 130 -6.21 -6.30 -128.31
C ARG A 130 -5.63 -6.10 -129.72
N ILE A 131 -4.63 -5.23 -129.88
CA ILE A 131 -3.95 -5.05 -131.17
C ILE A 131 -3.24 -6.34 -131.56
N VAL A 132 -2.55 -6.99 -130.62
CA VAL A 132 -1.95 -8.32 -130.86
C VAL A 132 -3.03 -9.33 -131.23
N ASP A 133 -4.15 -9.40 -130.51
CA ASP A 133 -5.26 -10.33 -130.80
C ASP A 133 -5.86 -10.12 -132.19
N SER A 134 -5.88 -8.88 -132.69
CA SER A 134 -6.35 -8.53 -134.04
C SER A 134 -5.42 -8.97 -135.19
N GLY A 135 -4.24 -9.52 -134.88
CA GLY A 135 -3.28 -10.03 -135.85
C GLY A 135 -2.13 -9.08 -136.22
N ASP A 136 -2.12 -7.85 -135.69
CA ASP A 136 -1.16 -6.80 -136.04
C ASP A 136 -0.08 -6.62 -134.95
N THR A 137 0.73 -7.66 -134.75
CA THR A 137 1.80 -7.67 -133.74
C THR A 137 2.86 -6.59 -133.99
N ALA A 138 3.12 -6.26 -135.27
CA ALA A 138 4.09 -5.22 -135.63
C ALA A 138 3.64 -3.85 -135.10
N ARG A 139 2.37 -3.50 -135.29
CA ARG A 139 1.78 -2.27 -134.75
C ARG A 139 1.71 -2.28 -133.23
N ALA A 140 1.46 -3.41 -132.58
CA ALA A 140 1.48 -3.50 -131.12
C ALA A 140 2.88 -3.22 -130.54
N ILE A 141 3.94 -3.77 -131.14
CA ILE A 141 5.32 -3.51 -130.72
C ILE A 141 5.71 -2.05 -130.97
N GLU A 142 5.29 -1.46 -132.10
CA GLU A 142 5.52 -0.04 -132.40
C GLU A 142 4.74 0.88 -131.45
N THR A 143 3.48 0.55 -131.14
CA THR A 143 2.64 1.28 -130.17
C THR A 143 3.24 1.18 -128.77
N TRP A 144 3.78 0.03 -128.36
CA TRP A 144 4.48 -0.10 -127.08
C TRP A 144 5.76 0.77 -127.00
N LYS A 145 6.42 1.02 -128.14
CA LYS A 145 7.59 1.91 -128.25
C LYS A 145 7.22 3.40 -128.33
N THR A 146 6.15 3.75 -129.06
CA THR A 146 5.77 5.15 -129.38
C THR A 146 4.73 5.73 -128.44
N ASP A 147 3.73 4.94 -128.04
CA ASP A 147 2.68 5.31 -127.06
C ASP A 147 3.14 5.08 -125.62
N ASN A 148 4.47 5.10 -125.42
CA ASN A 148 5.11 5.11 -124.12
C ASN A 148 4.79 3.92 -123.19
N GLY A 149 4.41 2.74 -123.72
CA GLY A 149 4.15 1.55 -122.90
C GLY A 149 5.33 1.11 -122.02
N ARG A 150 6.57 1.33 -122.48
CA ARG A 150 7.79 1.14 -121.66
C ARG A 150 7.93 2.21 -120.57
N THR A 151 7.66 3.47 -120.91
CA THR A 151 7.80 4.63 -120.02
C THR A 151 6.74 4.58 -118.92
N LEU A 152 5.47 4.36 -119.27
CA LEU A 152 4.36 4.18 -118.32
C LEU A 152 4.61 3.04 -117.34
N SER A 153 5.17 1.92 -117.80
CA SER A 153 5.56 0.83 -116.89
C SER A 153 6.66 1.24 -115.91
N ASN A 154 7.66 2.00 -116.37
CA ASN A 154 8.75 2.47 -115.51
C ASN A 154 8.22 3.49 -114.51
N ASP A 155 7.39 4.43 -114.95
CA ASP A 155 6.77 5.45 -114.11
C ASP A 155 5.84 4.83 -113.06
N ALA A 156 5.08 3.78 -113.42
CA ALA A 156 4.26 3.02 -112.47
C ALA A 156 5.11 2.33 -111.40
N ILE A 157 6.25 1.75 -111.79
CA ILE A 157 7.21 1.18 -110.84
C ILE A 157 7.80 2.30 -109.97
N THR A 158 8.20 3.44 -110.53
CA THR A 158 8.76 4.57 -109.78
C THR A 158 7.76 5.14 -108.77
N LEU A 159 6.48 5.27 -109.12
CA LEU A 159 5.42 5.68 -108.20
C LEU A 159 5.27 4.68 -107.05
N LEU A 160 5.24 3.37 -107.34
CA LEU A 160 5.18 2.34 -106.31
C LEU A 160 6.43 2.29 -105.44
N THR A 161 7.62 2.53 -105.99
CA THR A 161 8.86 2.64 -105.22
C THR A 161 8.85 3.87 -104.32
N SER A 162 8.28 5.00 -104.76
CA SER A 162 8.11 6.18 -103.91
C SER A 162 7.09 5.95 -102.78
N MET A 163 6.07 5.13 -103.05
CA MET A 163 5.09 4.71 -102.05
C MET A 163 5.71 3.74 -101.03
N GLU A 164 6.52 2.78 -101.50
CA GLU A 164 7.29 1.85 -100.64
C GLU A 164 8.26 2.61 -99.72
N ALA A 165 8.93 3.66 -100.22
CA ALA A 165 9.80 4.51 -99.41
C ALA A 165 9.04 5.28 -98.31
N LEU A 166 7.81 5.71 -98.57
CA LEU A 166 6.96 6.32 -97.52
C LEU A 166 6.53 5.29 -96.48
N GLU A 167 6.19 4.08 -96.89
CA GLU A 167 5.85 2.99 -95.96
C GLU A 167 7.05 2.58 -95.09
N ASP A 168 8.27 2.60 -95.65
CA ASP A 168 9.51 2.43 -94.90
C ASP A 168 9.67 3.48 -93.80
N GLU A 169 9.41 4.75 -94.10
CA GLU A 169 9.49 5.85 -93.13
C GLU A 169 8.43 5.70 -92.02
N ILE A 170 7.20 5.34 -92.38
CA ILE A 170 6.10 5.14 -91.41
C ILE A 170 6.42 3.97 -90.48
N VAL A 171 6.85 2.82 -91.03
CA VAL A 171 7.21 1.64 -90.22
C VAL A 171 8.41 1.95 -89.31
N ALA A 172 9.41 2.68 -89.80
CA ALA A 172 10.55 3.08 -88.97
C ALA A 172 10.14 4.02 -87.82
N ALA A 173 9.22 4.95 -88.06
CA ALA A 173 8.67 5.83 -87.04
C ALA A 173 7.86 5.06 -85.98
N ASP A 174 7.02 4.12 -86.41
CA ASP A 174 6.24 3.26 -85.51
C ASP A 174 7.13 2.31 -84.69
N GLN A 175 8.23 1.79 -85.28
CA GLN A 175 9.23 0.99 -84.58
C GLN A 175 9.94 1.79 -83.48
N LEU A 176 10.33 3.03 -83.78
CA LEU A 176 10.91 3.95 -82.80
C LEU A 176 9.92 4.25 -81.67
N ALA A 177 8.68 4.59 -82.01
CA ALA A 177 7.63 4.86 -81.02
C ALA A 177 7.37 3.65 -80.10
N GLN A 178 7.40 2.42 -80.65
CA GLN A 178 7.27 1.19 -79.86
C GLN A 178 8.47 0.99 -78.92
N GLN A 179 9.69 1.22 -79.40
CA GLN A 179 10.90 1.13 -78.56
C GLN A 179 10.88 2.16 -77.42
N GLU A 180 10.49 3.40 -77.70
CA GLU A 180 10.33 4.44 -76.67
C GLU A 180 9.25 4.07 -75.65
N ALA A 181 8.09 3.54 -76.10
CA ALA A 181 7.03 3.07 -75.22
C ALA A 181 7.50 1.91 -74.32
N LEU A 182 8.26 0.95 -74.87
CA LEU A 182 8.87 -0.14 -74.09
C LEU A 182 9.87 0.38 -73.06
N GLN A 183 10.73 1.34 -73.42
CA GLN A 183 11.67 1.94 -72.47
C GLN A 183 10.95 2.71 -71.36
N ARG A 184 9.93 3.51 -71.70
CA ARG A 184 9.08 4.21 -70.71
C ARG A 184 8.40 3.23 -69.75
N LEU A 185 7.83 2.13 -70.27
CA LEU A 185 7.21 1.09 -69.45
C LEU A 185 8.23 0.45 -68.49
N ARG A 186 9.40 0.04 -69.00
CA ARG A 186 10.48 -0.56 -68.19
C ARG A 186 10.95 0.39 -67.09
N PHE A 187 11.22 1.65 -67.44
CA PHE A 187 11.64 2.66 -66.48
C PHE A 187 10.60 2.87 -65.38
N THR A 188 9.33 3.01 -65.75
CA THR A 188 8.24 3.21 -64.80
C THR A 188 8.09 2.02 -63.86
N LEU A 189 8.17 0.79 -64.37
CA LEU A 189 8.11 -0.43 -63.55
C LEU A 189 9.24 -0.50 -62.51
N VAL A 190 10.48 -0.24 -62.94
CA VAL A 190 11.64 -0.28 -62.04
C VAL A 190 11.55 0.80 -60.97
N VAL A 191 11.24 2.05 -61.36
CA VAL A 191 11.12 3.17 -60.42
C VAL A 191 9.97 2.94 -59.43
N ALA A 192 8.82 2.47 -59.90
CA ALA A 192 7.67 2.22 -59.04
C ALA A 192 7.91 1.04 -58.08
N ALA A 193 8.58 -0.03 -58.52
CA ALA A 193 8.98 -1.13 -57.65
C ALA A 193 9.98 -0.68 -56.58
N LEU A 194 11.07 -0.01 -56.97
CA LEU A 194 12.09 0.45 -56.03
C LEU A 194 11.55 1.46 -55.03
N SER A 195 10.75 2.44 -55.48
CA SER A 195 10.15 3.43 -54.60
C SER A 195 9.19 2.80 -53.58
N SER A 196 8.40 1.81 -53.98
CA SER A 196 7.51 1.07 -53.05
C SER A 196 8.28 0.31 -51.97
N VAL A 197 9.40 -0.34 -52.33
CA VAL A 197 10.26 -1.07 -51.39
C VAL A 197 10.96 -0.12 -50.43
N ILE A 198 11.55 0.97 -50.95
CA ILE A 198 12.22 1.99 -50.13
C ILE A 198 11.23 2.61 -49.14
N LEU A 199 10.03 2.98 -49.60
CA LEU A 199 8.99 3.54 -48.75
C LEU A 199 8.55 2.56 -47.66
N SER A 200 8.41 1.28 -48.00
CA SER A 200 8.06 0.22 -47.04
C SER A 200 9.13 0.03 -45.97
N ILE A 201 10.41 0.01 -46.36
CA ILE A 201 11.54 -0.12 -45.43
C ILE A 201 11.65 1.12 -44.54
N MET A 202 11.52 2.34 -45.11
CA MET A 202 11.57 3.58 -44.32
C MET A 202 10.45 3.63 -43.27
N ILE A 203 9.22 3.29 -43.65
CA ILE A 203 8.09 3.32 -42.71
C ILE A 203 8.21 2.20 -41.68
N GLY A 204 8.61 0.99 -42.10
CA GLY A 204 8.83 -0.14 -41.21
C GLY A 204 9.91 0.16 -40.16
N THR A 205 11.08 0.65 -40.59
CA THR A 205 12.16 1.05 -39.67
C THR A 205 11.73 2.18 -38.74
N TRP A 206 10.98 3.17 -39.24
CA TRP A 206 10.47 4.26 -38.41
C TRP A 206 9.49 3.79 -37.33
N ILE A 207 8.57 2.87 -37.65
CA ILE A 207 7.64 2.28 -36.67
C ILE A 207 8.40 1.44 -35.64
N ILE A 208 9.34 0.59 -36.08
CA ILE A 208 10.16 -0.24 -35.20
C ILE A 208 10.95 0.63 -34.23
N MET A 209 11.66 1.67 -34.70
CA MET A 209 12.41 2.58 -33.84
C MET A 209 11.52 3.28 -32.81
N LYS A 210 10.30 3.68 -33.19
CA LYS A 210 9.37 4.33 -32.27
C LYS A 210 8.80 3.37 -31.23
N ALA A 211 8.45 2.16 -31.65
CA ALA A 211 7.98 1.10 -30.75
C ALA A 211 9.06 0.69 -29.76
N SER A 212 10.28 0.48 -30.25
CA SER A 212 11.49 0.16 -29.47
C SER A 212 11.73 1.19 -28.36
N ARG A 213 11.77 2.49 -28.70
CA ARG A 213 11.94 3.57 -27.70
C ARG A 213 10.84 3.58 -26.62
N MET A 214 9.59 3.36 -27.02
CA MET A 214 8.47 3.32 -26.07
C MET A 214 8.59 2.13 -25.11
N MET A 215 8.99 0.97 -25.63
CA MET A 215 9.19 -0.23 -24.83
C MET A 215 10.42 -0.13 -23.91
N ASP A 216 11.51 0.49 -24.37
CA ASP A 216 12.69 0.78 -23.55
C ASP A 216 12.37 1.71 -22.37
N GLN A 217 11.60 2.76 -22.64
CA GLN A 217 11.15 3.67 -21.59
C GLN A 217 10.27 2.93 -20.56
N ALA A 218 9.31 2.14 -21.03
CA ALA A 218 8.45 1.34 -20.15
C ALA A 218 9.26 0.32 -19.32
N ALA A 219 10.24 -0.35 -19.94
CA ALA A 219 11.17 -1.25 -19.23
C ALA A 219 11.95 -0.49 -18.14
N GLY A 220 12.45 0.71 -18.45
CA GLY A 220 13.16 1.57 -17.49
C GLY A 220 12.28 2.00 -16.31
N GLU A 221 11.04 2.42 -16.57
CA GLU A 221 10.06 2.80 -15.54
C GLU A 221 9.69 1.61 -14.65
N ILE A 222 9.48 0.42 -15.22
CA ILE A 222 9.23 -0.81 -14.45
C ILE A 222 10.43 -1.17 -13.58
N ALA A 223 11.65 -1.13 -14.12
CA ALA A 223 12.86 -1.44 -13.37
C ALA A 223 13.09 -0.45 -12.20
N SER A 224 12.88 0.84 -12.44
CA SER A 224 12.95 1.87 -11.38
C SER A 224 11.92 1.61 -10.29
N SER A 225 10.66 1.36 -10.67
CA SER A 225 9.58 1.07 -9.72
C SER A 225 9.87 -0.22 -8.92
N ALA A 226 10.40 -1.25 -9.58
CA ALA A 226 10.81 -2.49 -8.91
C ALA A 226 11.94 -2.22 -7.88
N SER A 227 12.90 -1.36 -8.20
CA SER A 227 13.96 -0.97 -7.26
C SER A 227 13.41 -0.22 -6.05
N GLU A 228 12.44 0.69 -6.24
CA GLU A 228 11.78 1.41 -5.14
C GLU A 228 10.96 0.47 -4.25
N ILE A 229 10.26 -0.49 -4.86
CA ILE A 229 9.53 -1.53 -4.13
C ILE A 229 10.52 -2.39 -3.33
N ALA A 230 11.65 -2.79 -3.91
CA ALA A 230 12.66 -3.59 -3.21
C ALA A 230 13.23 -2.86 -1.97
N ALA A 231 13.53 -1.56 -2.09
CA ALA A 231 13.98 -0.75 -0.96
C ALA A 231 12.90 -0.63 0.13
N SER A 232 11.64 -0.49 -0.27
CA SER A 232 10.50 -0.45 0.66
C SER A 232 10.32 -1.78 1.39
N VAL A 233 10.48 -2.90 0.69
CA VAL A 233 10.45 -4.26 1.25
C VAL A 233 11.55 -4.45 2.29
N GLU A 234 12.79 -4.04 2.03
CA GLU A 234 13.89 -4.11 3.03
C GLU A 234 13.60 -3.26 4.27
N GLN A 235 13.01 -2.08 4.10
CA GLN A 235 12.60 -1.25 5.23
C GLN A 235 11.46 -1.90 6.03
N GLN A 236 10.50 -2.52 5.35
CA GLN A 236 9.40 -3.21 6.00
C GLN A 236 9.87 -4.48 6.74
N GLU A 237 10.87 -5.18 6.21
CA GLU A 237 11.52 -6.33 6.86
C GLU A 237 12.18 -5.92 8.17
N ARG A 238 12.98 -4.84 8.15
CA ARG A 238 13.57 -4.27 9.38
C ARG A 238 12.51 -3.85 10.39
N THR A 239 11.45 -3.21 9.93
CA THR A 239 10.33 -2.78 10.80
C THR A 239 9.62 -3.97 11.42
N SER A 240 9.35 -5.02 10.64
CA SER A 240 8.73 -6.26 11.12
C SER A 240 9.60 -6.96 12.17
N SER A 241 10.92 -7.01 11.96
CA SER A 241 11.86 -7.57 12.93
C SER A 241 11.88 -6.75 14.23
N GLN A 242 11.88 -5.42 14.14
CA GLN A 242 11.82 -4.54 15.31
C GLN A 242 10.51 -4.75 16.08
N GLN A 243 9.39 -4.87 15.36
CA GLN A 243 8.08 -5.10 15.97
C GLN A 243 8.02 -6.45 16.70
N ALA A 244 8.59 -7.51 16.13
CA ALA A 244 8.69 -8.81 16.79
C ALA A 244 9.51 -8.73 18.08
N ALA A 245 10.63 -8.00 18.08
CA ALA A 245 11.44 -7.77 19.27
C ALA A 245 10.65 -7.00 20.35
N SER A 246 9.96 -5.91 19.98
CA SER A 246 9.13 -5.13 20.92
C SER A 246 7.95 -5.91 21.48
N VAL A 247 7.33 -6.80 20.68
CA VAL A 247 6.27 -7.71 21.15
C VAL A 247 6.83 -8.70 22.17
N SER A 248 8.01 -9.28 21.90
CA SER A 248 8.67 -10.19 22.84
C SER A 248 9.02 -9.49 24.15
N GLU A 249 9.60 -8.29 24.08
CA GLU A 249 9.95 -7.49 25.27
C GLU A 249 8.70 -7.16 26.09
N THR A 250 7.64 -6.67 25.43
CA THR A 250 6.39 -6.32 26.12
C THR A 250 5.74 -7.55 26.76
N THR A 251 5.80 -8.71 26.11
CA THR A 251 5.27 -9.97 26.66
C THR A 251 6.03 -10.35 27.93
N THR A 252 7.37 -10.30 27.92
CA THR A 252 8.19 -10.55 29.11
C THR A 252 7.85 -9.58 30.24
N THR A 253 7.72 -8.28 29.94
CA THR A 253 7.31 -7.28 30.95
C THR A 253 5.94 -7.58 31.54
N MET A 254 5.00 -8.07 30.74
CA MET A 254 3.67 -8.45 31.23
C MET A 254 3.70 -9.71 32.11
N ASP A 255 4.58 -10.67 31.81
CA ASP A 255 4.81 -11.84 32.68
C ASP A 255 5.40 -11.43 34.03
N GLU A 256 6.39 -10.53 34.02
CA GLU A 256 6.97 -9.95 35.24
C GLU A 256 5.92 -9.15 36.04
N LEU A 257 5.11 -8.34 35.36
CA LEU A 257 4.01 -7.60 35.98
C LEU A 257 2.97 -8.55 36.58
N GLY A 258 2.68 -9.67 35.92
CA GLY A 258 1.83 -10.74 36.44
C GLY A 258 2.39 -11.39 37.70
N ALA A 259 3.70 -11.64 37.76
CA ALA A 259 4.36 -12.15 38.96
C ALA A 259 4.32 -11.13 40.11
N SER A 260 4.64 -9.86 39.82
CA SER A 260 4.58 -8.77 40.79
C SER A 260 3.17 -8.58 41.36
N SER A 261 2.15 -8.62 40.51
CA SER A 261 0.75 -8.50 40.91
C SER A 261 0.33 -9.66 41.84
N ARG A 262 0.72 -10.91 41.55
CA ARG A 262 0.50 -12.05 42.45
C ARG A 262 1.17 -11.84 43.81
N GLN A 263 2.42 -11.40 43.82
CA GLN A 263 3.15 -11.10 45.06
C GLN A 263 2.45 -9.99 45.87
N SER A 264 1.95 -8.94 45.22
CA SER A 264 1.17 -7.90 45.90
C SER A 264 -0.15 -8.44 46.49
N SER A 265 -0.80 -9.42 45.84
CA SER A 265 -1.98 -10.09 46.41
C SER A 265 -1.62 -10.83 47.70
N GLU A 266 -0.55 -11.62 47.69
CA GLU A 266 -0.09 -12.39 48.85
C GLU A 266 0.29 -11.46 50.01
N GLN A 267 0.97 -10.36 49.71
CA GLN A 267 1.32 -9.34 50.71
C GLN A 267 0.09 -8.66 51.31
N ALA A 268 -0.92 -8.33 50.49
CA ALA A 268 -2.16 -7.73 50.97
C ALA A 268 -2.95 -8.70 51.87
N GLU A 269 -3.00 -9.98 51.51
CA GLU A 269 -3.65 -11.02 52.30
C GLU A 269 -2.92 -11.25 53.64
N ALA A 270 -1.59 -11.31 53.62
CA ALA A 270 -0.78 -11.39 54.84
C ALA A 270 -0.98 -10.16 55.75
N ALA A 271 -1.02 -8.95 55.16
CA ALA A 271 -1.29 -7.71 55.90
C ALA A 271 -2.68 -7.70 56.53
N ALA A 272 -3.71 -8.15 55.80
CA ALA A 272 -5.07 -8.28 56.32
C ALA A 272 -5.14 -9.27 57.51
N SER A 273 -4.49 -10.43 57.38
CA SER A 273 -4.41 -11.42 58.46
C SER A 273 -3.67 -10.86 59.69
N GLY A 274 -2.54 -10.18 59.48
CA GLY A 274 -1.78 -9.56 60.56
C GLY A 274 -2.58 -8.46 61.27
N ALA A 275 -3.31 -7.65 60.51
CA ALA A 275 -4.21 -6.62 61.05
C ALA A 275 -5.35 -7.26 61.86
N GLN A 276 -6.01 -8.32 61.38
CA GLN A 276 -7.03 -9.03 62.17
C GLN A 276 -6.49 -9.57 63.51
N GLN A 277 -5.26 -10.07 63.51
CA GLN A 277 -4.61 -10.52 64.74
C GLN A 277 -4.33 -9.34 65.69
N ALA A 278 -3.85 -8.21 65.18
CA ALA A 278 -3.64 -6.99 65.96
C ALA A 278 -4.94 -6.45 66.55
N LEU A 279 -6.05 -6.50 65.80
CA LEU A 279 -7.38 -6.08 66.27
C LEU A 279 -7.82 -6.92 67.47
N LYS A 280 -7.67 -8.24 67.39
CA LYS A 280 -7.98 -9.16 68.50
C LYS A 280 -7.12 -8.88 69.75
N LEU A 281 -5.85 -8.50 69.56
CA LEU A 281 -4.97 -8.09 70.66
C LEU A 281 -5.42 -6.77 71.29
N ALA A 282 -5.79 -5.77 70.49
CA ALA A 282 -6.30 -4.49 70.96
C ALA A 282 -7.63 -4.64 71.75
N GLU A 283 -8.56 -5.47 71.26
CA GLU A 283 -9.77 -5.85 72.01
C GLU A 283 -9.43 -6.56 73.32
N GLY A 284 -8.39 -7.42 73.32
CA GLY A 284 -7.88 -8.05 74.53
C GLY A 284 -7.30 -7.05 75.54
N GLY A 285 -6.56 -6.06 75.05
CA GLY A 285 -6.04 -4.93 75.84
C GLY A 285 -7.16 -4.10 76.45
N THR A 286 -8.18 -3.75 75.66
CA THR A 286 -9.36 -3.02 76.11
C THR A 286 -10.06 -3.74 77.27
N ARG A 287 -10.33 -5.05 77.13
CA ARG A 287 -10.91 -5.87 78.21
C ARG A 287 -10.03 -6.00 79.46
N ALA A 288 -8.70 -5.88 79.31
CA ALA A 288 -7.79 -5.88 80.45
C ALA A 288 -7.86 -4.55 81.20
N VAL A 289 -7.92 -3.44 80.47
CA VAL A 289 -8.08 -2.09 81.04
C VAL A 289 -9.43 -1.94 81.75
N GLU A 290 -10.53 -2.42 81.15
CA GLU A 290 -11.86 -2.43 81.80
C GLU A 290 -11.85 -3.14 83.15
N ARG A 291 -11.15 -4.29 83.25
CA ARG A 291 -10.98 -5.02 84.52
C ARG A 291 -10.10 -4.25 85.52
N SER A 292 -9.09 -3.53 85.04
CA SER A 292 -8.28 -2.65 85.90
C SER A 292 -9.09 -1.47 86.43
N LEU A 293 -9.96 -0.86 85.62
CA LEU A 293 -10.86 0.21 86.05
C LEU A 293 -11.82 -0.27 87.14
N ASP A 294 -12.42 -1.45 86.97
CA ASP A 294 -13.28 -2.07 87.99
C ASP A 294 -12.50 -2.34 89.30
N GLY A 295 -11.27 -2.84 89.18
CA GLY A 295 -10.37 -3.03 90.33
C GLY A 295 -10.01 -1.73 91.03
N MET A 296 -9.77 -0.64 90.29
CA MET A 296 -9.48 0.68 90.85
C MET A 296 -10.70 1.30 91.54
N ASN A 297 -11.90 1.12 90.98
CA ASN A 297 -13.15 1.56 91.62
C ASN A 297 -13.37 0.81 92.93
N THR A 298 -13.16 -0.50 92.95
CA THR A 298 -13.21 -1.30 94.18
C THR A 298 -12.17 -0.84 95.19
N LEU A 299 -10.95 -0.52 94.74
CA LEU A 299 -9.89 -0.01 95.61
C LEU A 299 -10.24 1.35 96.20
N ARG A 300 -10.83 2.26 95.40
CA ARG A 300 -11.34 3.56 95.86
C ARG A 300 -12.34 3.38 97.00
N GLU A 301 -13.34 2.50 96.83
CA GLU A 301 -14.32 2.21 97.88
C GLU A 301 -13.68 1.69 99.18
N LYS A 302 -12.62 0.87 99.08
CA LYS A 302 -11.90 0.37 100.26
C LYS A 302 -11.08 1.47 100.95
N VAL A 303 -10.44 2.35 100.20
CA VAL A 303 -9.69 3.49 100.76
C VAL A 303 -10.65 4.47 101.45
N ASP A 304 -11.80 4.76 100.84
CA ASP A 304 -12.85 5.60 101.44
C ASP A 304 -13.39 4.99 102.75
N ALA A 305 -13.61 3.67 102.77
CA ALA A 305 -14.03 2.96 103.98
C ALA A 305 -12.97 2.99 105.09
N ILE A 306 -11.68 2.94 104.73
CA ILE A 306 -10.57 3.10 105.69
C ILE A 306 -10.58 4.52 106.26
N ALA A 307 -10.76 5.54 105.41
CA ALA A 307 -10.83 6.94 105.85
C ALA A 307 -11.96 7.16 106.87
N ASP A 308 -13.17 6.64 106.60
CA ASP A 308 -14.31 6.73 107.52
C ASP A 308 -14.03 6.02 108.86
N GLN A 309 -13.43 4.83 108.82
CA GLN A 309 -13.10 4.08 110.03
C GLN A 309 -12.03 4.79 110.88
N ILE A 310 -11.06 5.47 110.25
CA ILE A 310 -10.06 6.28 110.94
C ILE A 310 -10.69 7.50 111.61
N LEU A 311 -11.65 8.17 110.94
CA LEU A 311 -12.38 9.30 111.53
C LEU A 311 -13.14 8.86 112.79
N ARG A 312 -13.83 7.72 112.74
CA ARG A 312 -14.51 7.14 113.90
C ARG A 312 -13.54 6.79 115.03
N LEU A 313 -12.38 6.23 114.71
CA LEU A 313 -11.34 5.92 115.70
C LEU A 313 -10.76 7.19 116.34
N SER A 314 -10.60 8.26 115.57
CA SER A 314 -10.17 9.58 116.05
C SER A 314 -11.15 10.13 117.08
N GLU A 315 -12.45 10.07 116.79
CA GLU A 315 -13.50 10.53 117.70
C GLU A 315 -13.52 9.70 119.00
N GLN A 316 -13.45 8.36 118.90
CA GLN A 316 -13.39 7.48 120.06
C GLN A 316 -12.14 7.73 120.92
N THR A 317 -10.98 7.93 120.29
CA THR A 317 -9.71 8.22 120.98
C THR A 317 -9.78 9.56 121.71
N SER A 318 -10.38 10.59 121.09
CA SER A 318 -10.64 11.88 121.71
C SER A 318 -11.55 11.76 122.94
N GLN A 319 -12.62 10.97 122.85
CA GLN A 319 -13.52 10.69 123.99
C GLN A 319 -12.77 10.00 125.15
N ILE A 320 -11.92 9.00 124.85
CA ILE A 320 -11.09 8.34 125.87
C ILE A 320 -10.14 9.34 126.55
N GLY A 321 -9.52 10.23 125.77
CA GLY A 321 -8.69 11.32 126.30
C GLY A 321 -9.46 12.22 127.27
N GLY A 322 -10.69 12.61 126.92
CA GLY A 322 -11.57 13.39 127.79
C GLY A 322 -11.91 12.66 129.11
N ILE A 323 -12.25 11.37 129.03
CA ILE A 323 -12.56 10.55 130.21
C ILE A 323 -11.32 10.39 131.09
N SER A 324 -10.16 10.09 130.50
CA SER A 324 -8.89 9.94 131.22
C SER A 324 -8.46 11.23 131.91
N GLY A 325 -8.66 12.38 131.25
CA GLY A 325 -8.49 13.70 131.88
C GLY A 325 -9.36 13.87 133.12
N LEU A 326 -10.66 13.56 133.03
CA LEU A 326 -11.59 13.61 134.16
C LEU A 326 -11.16 12.67 135.30
N VAL A 327 -10.68 11.45 134.99
CA VAL A 327 -10.17 10.51 136.00
C VAL A 327 -8.92 11.06 136.71
N SER A 328 -8.01 11.70 135.99
CA SER A 328 -6.84 12.38 136.57
C SER A 328 -7.26 13.49 137.54
N ASP A 329 -8.26 14.30 137.15
CA ASP A 329 -8.80 15.37 137.99
C ASP A 329 -9.49 14.81 139.25
N LEU A 330 -10.29 13.76 139.12
CA LEU A 330 -10.92 13.06 140.25
C LEU A 330 -9.88 12.44 141.18
N ALA A 331 -8.81 11.86 140.63
CA ALA A 331 -7.70 11.32 141.41
C ALA A 331 -6.97 12.43 142.19
N ASN A 332 -6.73 13.59 141.57
CA ASN A 332 -6.17 14.76 142.25
C ASN A 332 -7.08 15.26 143.37
N GLN A 333 -8.39 15.37 143.13
CA GLN A 333 -9.37 15.76 144.15
C GLN A 333 -9.42 14.75 145.30
N THR A 334 -9.41 13.45 145.00
CA THR A 334 -9.42 12.37 146.00
C THR A 334 -8.13 12.38 146.82
N ASN A 335 -6.98 12.62 146.18
CA ASN A 335 -5.69 12.76 146.85
C ASN A 335 -5.69 13.97 147.81
N MET A 336 -6.29 15.09 147.41
CA MET A 336 -6.45 16.28 148.26
C MET A 336 -7.41 16.03 149.43
N LEU A 337 -8.54 15.37 149.20
CA LEU A 337 -9.49 14.97 150.25
C LEU A 337 -8.85 14.03 151.26
N ALA A 338 -8.10 13.02 150.78
CA ALA A 338 -7.37 12.08 151.62
C ALA A 338 -6.25 12.75 152.42
N LEU A 339 -5.57 13.74 151.84
CA LEU A 339 -4.59 14.56 152.57
C LEU A 339 -5.25 15.36 153.69
N ASN A 340 -6.38 16.02 153.41
CA ASN A 340 -7.13 16.76 154.43
C ASN A 340 -7.63 15.83 155.54
N ALA A 341 -8.12 14.63 155.20
CA ALA A 341 -8.53 13.62 156.17
C ALA A 341 -7.36 13.10 157.01
N ALA A 342 -6.18 12.90 156.40
CA ALA A 342 -4.96 12.51 157.13
C ALA A 342 -4.50 13.60 158.11
N VAL A 343 -4.59 14.88 157.73
CA VAL A 343 -4.30 16.02 158.63
C VAL A 343 -5.26 16.05 159.81
N GLU A 344 -6.56 15.89 159.58
CA GLU A 344 -7.56 15.90 160.65
C GLU A 344 -7.44 14.66 161.55
N ALA A 345 -7.03 13.51 161.00
CA ALA A 345 -6.73 12.31 161.77
C ALA A 345 -5.50 12.49 162.69
N VAL A 346 -4.46 13.20 162.26
CA VAL A 346 -3.33 13.59 163.12
C VAL A 346 -3.79 14.55 164.22
N ARG A 347 -4.70 15.47 163.89
CA ARG A 347 -5.27 16.45 164.82
C ARG A 347 -6.12 15.81 165.92
N ALA A 348 -6.79 14.69 165.63
CA ALA A 348 -7.59 13.91 166.58
C ALA A 348 -6.77 13.00 167.54
N GLY A 349 -5.44 12.98 167.43
CA GLY A 349 -4.55 12.27 168.35
C GLY A 349 -4.76 10.75 168.36
N GLU A 350 -4.86 10.15 169.56
CA GLU A 350 -5.01 8.69 169.72
C GLU A 350 -6.29 8.12 169.07
N HIS A 351 -7.37 8.90 169.02
CA HIS A 351 -8.64 8.47 168.41
C HIS A 351 -8.63 8.50 166.87
N GLY A 352 -7.67 9.20 166.26
CA GLY A 352 -7.55 9.34 164.80
C GLY A 352 -6.69 8.28 164.11
N LYS A 353 -6.01 7.39 164.86
CA LYS A 353 -5.04 6.43 164.30
C LYS A 353 -5.62 5.53 163.20
N GLY A 354 -6.84 5.01 163.37
CA GLY A 354 -7.51 4.20 162.35
C GLY A 354 -7.86 4.99 161.09
N PHE A 355 -8.34 6.23 161.26
CA PHE A 355 -8.65 7.14 160.15
C PHE A 355 -7.39 7.59 159.39
N ALA A 356 -6.26 7.76 160.07
CA ALA A 356 -4.98 8.10 159.44
C ALA A 356 -4.50 6.98 158.50
N VAL A 357 -4.65 5.71 158.89
CA VAL A 357 -4.29 4.55 158.05
C VAL A 357 -5.18 4.48 156.80
N VAL A 358 -6.50 4.61 156.96
CA VAL A 358 -7.45 4.59 155.83
C VAL A 358 -7.18 5.76 154.88
N SER A 359 -6.98 6.97 155.40
CA SER A 359 -6.68 8.16 154.58
C SER A 359 -5.35 8.02 153.84
N GLY A 360 -4.33 7.41 154.46
CA GLY A 360 -3.07 7.07 153.82
C GLY A 360 -3.23 6.10 152.64
N GLU A 361 -4.06 5.08 152.79
CA GLU A 361 -4.34 4.11 151.71
C GLU A 361 -5.17 4.74 150.58
N ILE A 362 -6.18 5.56 150.89
CA ILE A 362 -6.94 6.32 149.87
C ILE A 362 -6.01 7.25 149.10
N ARG A 363 -5.09 7.95 149.79
CA ARG A 363 -4.11 8.82 149.13
C ARG A 363 -3.21 8.04 148.16
N LYS A 364 -2.76 6.85 148.57
CA LYS A 364 -1.94 5.97 147.74
C LYS A 364 -2.70 5.46 146.51
N LEU A 365 -3.97 5.06 146.68
CA LEU A 365 -4.84 4.66 145.57
C LEU A 365 -5.14 5.83 144.61
N ALA A 366 -5.30 7.04 145.15
CA ALA A 366 -5.50 8.25 144.36
C ALA A 366 -4.24 8.61 143.55
N ASP A 367 -3.04 8.56 144.15
CA ASP A 367 -1.77 8.75 143.43
C ASP A 367 -1.53 7.67 142.35
N GLN A 368 -1.89 6.41 142.63
CA GLN A 368 -1.86 5.34 141.64
C GLN A 368 -2.87 5.58 140.50
N SER A 369 -4.08 6.05 140.81
CA SER A 369 -5.12 6.38 139.81
C SER A 369 -4.67 7.52 138.91
N LYS A 370 -4.05 8.56 139.49
CA LYS A 370 -3.45 9.67 138.74
C LYS A 370 -2.36 9.19 137.79
N LYS A 371 -1.39 8.41 138.28
CA LYS A 371 -0.32 7.83 137.44
C LYS A 371 -0.86 6.96 136.32
N SER A 372 -1.92 6.21 136.57
CA SER A 372 -2.59 5.40 135.54
C SER A 372 -3.28 6.29 134.49
N ALA A 373 -3.98 7.35 134.90
CA ALA A 373 -4.59 8.31 133.98
C ALA A 373 -3.54 9.07 133.14
N GLU A 374 -2.40 9.46 133.74
CA GLU A 374 -1.27 10.04 133.00
C GLU A 374 -0.72 9.10 131.93
N LYS A 375 -0.58 7.80 132.24
CA LYS A 375 -0.19 6.77 131.25
C LYS A 375 -1.23 6.60 130.15
N ILE A 376 -2.52 6.61 130.48
CA ILE A 376 -3.59 6.54 129.48
C ILE A 376 -3.55 7.77 128.56
N ASN A 377 -3.35 8.97 129.11
CA ASN A 377 -3.22 10.20 128.30
C ASN A 377 -2.03 10.14 127.35
N ALA A 378 -0.88 9.60 127.79
CA ALA A 378 0.27 9.38 126.91
C ALA A 378 -0.08 8.41 125.76
N LEU A 379 -0.73 7.28 126.06
CA LEU A 379 -1.19 6.34 125.03
C LEU A 379 -2.21 6.97 124.07
N VAL A 380 -3.14 7.78 124.57
CA VAL A 380 -4.09 8.52 123.73
C VAL A 380 -3.37 9.49 122.78
N ALA A 381 -2.35 10.21 123.26
CA ALA A 381 -1.56 11.10 122.43
C ALA A 381 -0.77 10.35 121.34
N ASP A 382 -0.20 9.20 121.67
CA ASP A 382 0.49 8.32 120.72
C ASP A 382 -0.49 7.79 119.65
N ILE A 383 -1.67 7.31 120.06
CA ILE A 383 -2.72 6.85 119.14
C ILE A 383 -3.20 8.00 118.24
N GLN A 384 -3.42 9.20 118.78
CA GLN A 384 -3.84 10.36 118.00
C GLN A 384 -2.80 10.73 116.93
N THR A 385 -1.52 10.64 117.28
CA THR A 385 -0.41 10.86 116.33
C THR A 385 -0.41 9.80 115.23
N ALA A 386 -0.61 8.53 115.59
CA ALA A 386 -0.72 7.44 114.63
C ALA A 386 -1.95 7.60 113.70
N ILE A 387 -3.09 8.03 114.23
CA ILE A 387 -4.30 8.35 113.48
C ILE A 387 -4.02 9.44 112.45
N ASN A 388 -3.43 10.58 112.86
CA ASN A 388 -3.11 11.68 111.95
C ASN A 388 -2.16 11.24 110.82
N SER A 389 -1.16 10.41 111.14
CA SER A 389 -0.28 9.81 110.15
C SER A 389 -1.04 8.93 109.16
N THR A 390 -1.95 8.09 109.67
CA THR A 390 -2.77 7.19 108.84
C THR A 390 -3.73 7.97 107.94
N VAL A 391 -4.30 9.09 108.40
CA VAL A 391 -5.10 10.00 107.56
C VAL A 391 -4.29 10.52 106.38
N MET A 392 -3.05 11.00 106.60
CA MET A 392 -2.21 11.49 105.50
C MET A 392 -1.92 10.42 104.46
N VAL A 393 -1.59 9.20 104.90
CA VAL A 393 -1.32 8.06 104.00
C VAL A 393 -2.59 7.65 103.24
N THR A 394 -3.76 7.75 103.86
CA THR A 394 -5.05 7.42 103.22
C THR A 394 -5.44 8.47 102.19
N ASP A 395 -5.21 9.76 102.47
CA ASP A 395 -5.41 10.86 101.51
C ASP A 395 -4.49 10.72 100.28
N GLU A 396 -3.22 10.42 100.51
CA GLU A 396 -2.26 10.13 99.43
C GLU A 396 -2.66 8.88 98.64
N GLY A 397 -3.15 7.83 99.33
CA GLY A 397 -3.71 6.65 98.71
C GLY A 397 -4.91 6.96 97.80
N THR A 398 -5.81 7.84 98.24
CA THR A 398 -6.98 8.26 97.45
C THR A 398 -6.56 8.94 96.15
N LYS A 399 -5.62 9.89 96.22
CA LYS A 399 -5.05 10.56 95.04
C LYS A 399 -4.38 9.59 94.08
N THR A 400 -3.63 8.62 94.62
CA THR A 400 -2.95 7.59 93.81
C THR A 400 -3.97 6.72 93.05
N VAL A 401 -5.10 6.38 93.67
CA VAL A 401 -6.18 5.64 92.98
C VAL A 401 -6.85 6.48 91.91
N GLU A 402 -7.12 7.77 92.16
CA GLU A 402 -7.67 8.69 91.15
C GLU A 402 -6.76 8.84 89.93
N GLU A 403 -5.45 9.01 90.13
CA GLU A 403 -4.46 9.01 89.06
C GLU A 403 -4.45 7.67 88.32
N GLY A 404 -4.54 6.54 89.03
CA GLY A 404 -4.63 5.21 88.45
C GLY A 404 -5.85 5.01 87.54
N VAL A 405 -7.01 5.53 87.94
CA VAL A 405 -8.23 5.53 87.11
C VAL A 405 -8.02 6.35 85.84
N LYS A 406 -7.48 7.56 85.96
CA LYS A 406 -7.22 8.43 84.80
C LYS A 406 -6.26 7.78 83.79
N ILE A 407 -5.17 7.17 84.26
CA ILE A 407 -4.22 6.46 83.39
C ILE A 407 -4.91 5.27 82.69
N ALA A 408 -5.78 4.56 83.39
CA ALA A 408 -6.52 3.45 82.80
C ALA A 408 -7.50 3.93 81.71
N GLU A 409 -8.22 5.04 81.93
CA GLU A 409 -9.08 5.66 80.91
C GLU A 409 -8.28 6.08 79.66
N GLU A 410 -7.16 6.80 79.84
CA GLU A 410 -6.28 7.19 78.73
C GLU A 410 -5.74 5.97 77.95
N THR A 411 -5.46 4.87 78.66
CA THR A 411 -5.02 3.61 78.03
C THR A 411 -6.15 2.94 77.25
N SER A 412 -7.39 3.02 77.74
CA SER A 412 -8.58 2.51 77.05
C SER A 412 -8.79 3.23 75.71
N ASP A 413 -8.72 4.56 75.73
CA ASP A 413 -8.85 5.39 74.52
C ASP A 413 -7.74 5.08 73.51
N ALA A 414 -6.51 4.85 73.98
CA ALA A 414 -5.40 4.45 73.12
C ALA A 414 -5.65 3.10 72.42
N PHE A 415 -6.18 2.10 73.13
CA PHE A 415 -6.53 0.82 72.53
C PHE A 415 -7.69 0.92 71.52
N ALA A 416 -8.69 1.79 71.79
CA ALA A 416 -9.75 2.08 70.84
C ALA A 416 -9.20 2.71 69.54
N GLY A 417 -8.31 3.69 69.66
CA GLY A 417 -7.64 4.30 68.50
C GLY A 417 -6.78 3.31 67.70
N VAL A 418 -6.10 2.37 68.38
CA VAL A 418 -5.37 1.27 67.72
C VAL A 418 -6.33 0.36 66.96
N ALA A 419 -7.48 -0.01 67.55
CA ALA A 419 -8.47 -0.86 66.89
C ALA A 419 -8.99 -0.21 65.60
N ASP A 420 -9.32 1.08 65.63
CA ASP A 420 -9.76 1.83 64.45
C ASP A 420 -8.67 1.91 63.36
N ALA A 421 -7.43 2.21 63.74
CA ALA A 421 -6.31 2.28 62.81
C ALA A 421 -6.07 0.91 62.13
N VAL A 422 -6.13 -0.17 62.90
CA VAL A 422 -5.97 -1.54 62.41
C VAL A 422 -7.13 -1.95 61.49
N ASN A 423 -8.36 -1.56 61.81
CA ASN A 423 -9.52 -1.83 60.95
C ASN A 423 -9.36 -1.15 59.57
N ASN A 424 -8.82 0.07 59.53
CA ASN A 424 -8.49 0.74 58.27
C ASN A 424 -7.43 -0.02 57.45
N VAL A 425 -6.45 -0.65 58.10
CA VAL A 425 -5.48 -1.52 57.40
C VAL A 425 -6.18 -2.72 56.76
N VAL A 426 -7.13 -3.35 57.45
CA VAL A 426 -7.91 -4.46 56.88
C VAL A 426 -8.66 -4.02 55.61
N LEU A 427 -9.36 -2.90 55.67
CA LEU A 427 -10.12 -2.36 54.53
C LEU A 427 -9.20 -2.01 53.35
N ASN A 428 -8.07 -1.36 53.62
CA ASN A 428 -7.09 -1.01 52.58
C ASN A 428 -6.48 -2.26 51.93
N SER A 429 -6.14 -3.28 52.71
CA SER A 429 -5.63 -4.55 52.18
C SER A 429 -6.66 -5.27 51.29
N GLN A 430 -7.94 -5.23 51.65
CA GLN A 430 -9.01 -5.76 50.80
C GLN A 430 -9.13 -4.99 49.48
N GLN A 431 -9.04 -3.66 49.52
CA GLN A 431 -9.04 -2.84 48.32
C GLN A 431 -7.83 -3.12 47.42
N ILE A 432 -6.64 -3.31 48.00
CA ILE A 432 -5.44 -3.73 47.25
C ILE A 432 -5.69 -5.06 46.54
N SER A 433 -6.26 -6.06 47.24
CA SER A 433 -6.59 -7.36 46.63
C SER A 433 -7.55 -7.24 45.45
N LEU A 434 -8.57 -6.37 45.55
CA LEU A 434 -9.49 -6.09 44.44
C LEU A 434 -8.77 -5.44 43.24
N ASN A 435 -7.92 -4.44 43.48
CA ASN A 435 -7.15 -3.77 42.44
C ASN A 435 -6.18 -4.75 41.74
N VAL A 436 -5.55 -5.65 42.50
CA VAL A 436 -4.69 -6.71 41.97
C VAL A 436 -5.46 -7.69 41.07
N LYS A 437 -6.69 -8.07 41.45
CA LYS A 437 -7.54 -8.88 40.56
C LYS A 437 -7.86 -8.17 39.25
N GLN A 438 -8.11 -6.86 39.28
CA GLN A 438 -8.34 -6.07 38.07
C GLN A 438 -7.07 -5.97 37.21
N GLN A 439 -5.90 -5.78 37.83
CA GLN A 439 -4.62 -5.80 37.13
C GLN A 439 -4.38 -7.14 36.43
N ALA A 440 -4.68 -8.27 37.07
CA ALA A 440 -4.54 -9.59 36.45
C ALA A 440 -5.37 -9.73 35.17
N VAL A 441 -6.60 -9.21 35.16
CA VAL A 441 -7.45 -9.18 33.96
C VAL A 441 -6.83 -8.31 32.86
N ALA A 442 -6.35 -7.11 33.23
CA ALA A 442 -5.71 -6.19 32.28
C ALA A 442 -4.44 -6.78 31.66
N ILE A 443 -3.59 -7.42 32.48
CA ILE A 443 -2.38 -8.13 32.02
C ILE A 443 -2.77 -9.19 30.99
N GLN A 444 -3.79 -10.01 31.28
CA GLN A 444 -4.23 -11.07 30.36
C GLN A 444 -4.72 -10.51 29.02
N GLN A 445 -5.40 -9.36 29.03
CA GLN A 445 -5.83 -8.67 27.81
C GLN A 445 -4.64 -8.16 26.99
N VAL A 446 -3.62 -7.58 27.64
CA VAL A 446 -2.41 -7.12 26.95
C VAL A 446 -1.64 -8.28 26.35
N VAL A 447 -1.48 -9.39 27.08
CA VAL A 447 -0.84 -10.61 26.56
C VAL A 447 -1.60 -11.14 25.33
N SER A 448 -2.92 -11.15 25.36
CA SER A 448 -3.74 -11.54 24.20
C SER A 448 -3.54 -10.62 23.00
N ALA A 449 -3.42 -9.31 23.23
CA ALA A 449 -3.14 -8.33 22.16
C ALA A 449 -1.74 -8.53 21.58
N MET A 450 -0.74 -8.80 22.41
CA MET A 450 0.64 -9.10 21.98
C MET A 450 0.71 -10.38 21.15
N ASN A 451 -0.02 -11.43 21.52
CA ASN A 451 -0.14 -12.64 20.70
C ASN A 451 -0.73 -12.34 19.32
N SER A 452 -1.77 -11.49 19.26
CA SER A 452 -2.39 -11.08 18.00
C SER A 452 -1.43 -10.26 17.13
N LEU A 453 -0.66 -9.35 17.75
CA LEU A 453 0.39 -8.59 17.06
C LEU A 453 1.51 -9.49 16.53
N ASN A 454 1.90 -10.52 17.29
CA ASN A 454 2.89 -11.49 16.85
C ASN A 454 2.40 -12.27 15.60
N THR A 455 1.14 -12.70 15.59
CA THR A 455 0.53 -13.32 14.40
C THR A 455 0.52 -12.36 13.21
N GLY A 456 0.10 -11.10 13.40
CA GLY A 456 0.10 -10.10 12.34
C GLY A 456 1.51 -9.77 11.81
N ALA A 457 2.52 -9.76 12.69
CA ALA A 457 3.92 -9.60 12.28
C ALA A 457 4.40 -10.79 11.43
N GLN A 458 4.03 -12.02 11.78
CA GLN A 458 4.34 -13.22 11.00
C GLN A 458 3.68 -13.20 9.62
N GLU A 459 2.42 -12.79 9.53
CA GLU A 459 1.71 -12.61 8.26
C GLU A 459 2.38 -11.53 7.41
N THR A 460 2.79 -10.42 8.03
CA THR A 460 3.53 -9.34 7.35
C THR A 460 4.85 -9.85 6.79
N ALA A 461 5.63 -10.63 7.56
CA ALA A 461 6.87 -11.23 7.10
C ALA A 461 6.65 -12.16 5.89
N ASN A 462 5.58 -12.96 5.91
CA ASN A 462 5.20 -13.79 4.76
C ASN A 462 4.81 -12.94 3.53
N GLY A 463 4.06 -11.86 3.73
CA GLY A 463 3.70 -10.91 2.66
C GLY A 463 4.91 -10.22 2.05
N ILE A 464 5.86 -9.78 2.87
CA ILE A 464 7.15 -9.21 2.42
C ILE A 464 7.89 -10.20 1.52
N SER A 465 7.95 -11.48 1.91
CA SER A 465 8.58 -12.53 1.11
C SER A 465 7.92 -12.68 -0.27
N GLN A 466 6.58 -12.67 -0.33
CA GLN A 466 5.84 -12.72 -1.59
C GLN A 466 6.10 -11.48 -2.48
N ILE A 467 6.10 -10.29 -1.90
CA ILE A 467 6.38 -9.05 -2.64
C ILE A 467 7.81 -9.08 -3.18
N LYS A 468 8.78 -9.59 -2.41
CA LYS A 468 10.17 -9.74 -2.83
C LYS A 468 10.29 -10.62 -4.08
N ILE A 469 9.61 -11.76 -4.10
CA ILE A 469 9.55 -12.66 -5.27
C ILE A 469 8.92 -11.94 -6.47
N GLY A 470 7.76 -11.29 -6.28
CA GLY A 470 7.08 -10.55 -7.35
C GLY A 470 7.92 -9.40 -7.90
N THR A 471 8.68 -8.71 -7.05
CA THR A 471 9.58 -7.62 -7.43
C THR A 471 10.76 -8.14 -8.25
N HIS A 472 11.32 -9.30 -7.87
CA HIS A 472 12.35 -9.96 -8.66
C HIS A 472 11.85 -10.34 -10.06
N GLN A 473 10.64 -10.93 -10.14
CA GLN A 473 10.01 -11.28 -11.41
C GLN A 473 9.70 -10.06 -12.28
N LEU A 474 9.28 -8.94 -11.67
CA LEU A 474 9.06 -7.67 -12.37
C LEU A 474 10.36 -7.13 -12.97
N ASN A 475 11.44 -7.15 -12.19
CA ASN A 475 12.75 -6.70 -12.66
C ASN A 475 13.28 -7.59 -13.80
N GLU A 476 13.12 -8.91 -13.68
CA GLU A 476 13.48 -9.86 -14.74
C GLU A 476 12.64 -9.62 -16.02
N SER A 477 11.34 -9.40 -15.88
CA SER A 477 10.45 -9.07 -17.00
C SER A 477 10.83 -7.75 -17.69
N ALA A 478 11.25 -6.75 -16.92
CA ALA A 478 11.74 -5.49 -17.45
C ALA A 478 13.05 -5.68 -18.25
N LEU A 479 13.96 -6.51 -17.74
CA LEU A 479 15.20 -6.86 -18.42
C LEU A 479 14.92 -7.61 -19.72
N LEU A 480 14.01 -8.60 -19.68
CA LEU A 480 13.58 -9.36 -20.86
C LEU A 480 12.96 -8.44 -21.93
N LEU A 481 12.10 -7.50 -21.51
CA LEU A 481 11.51 -6.52 -22.42
C LEU A 481 12.60 -5.69 -23.10
N LYS A 482 13.63 -5.27 -22.34
CA LYS A 482 14.76 -4.49 -22.86
C LYS A 482 15.65 -5.28 -23.83
N THR A 483 15.80 -6.58 -23.63
CA THR A 483 16.58 -7.45 -24.55
C THR A 483 15.80 -7.94 -25.77
N ALA A 484 14.47 -7.92 -25.72
CA ALA A 484 13.60 -8.34 -26.82
C ALA A 484 13.36 -7.25 -27.88
N ILE A 485 13.75 -6.02 -27.55
CA ILE A 485 13.77 -4.84 -28.42
C ILE A 485 15.11 -4.77 -29.14
#